data_AF-A0A3D3BQB9-F1
#
_entry.id   AF-A0A3D3BQB9-F1
#
_cell.length_a   1.000
_cell.length_b   1.000
_cell.length_c   1.000
_cell.angle_alpha   90.00
_cell.angle_beta   90.00
_cell.angle_gamma   90.00
#
_symmetry.space_group_name_H-M   'P 1'
#
loop_
_entity.id
_entity.type
_entity.pdbx_description
1 polymer ?
#
loop_
_entity_poly.entity_id
_entity_poly.type
_entity_poly.pdbx_seq_one_letter_code
_entity_poly.pdbx_strand_id
1 'polypeptide(L)'
;KDFPIILTSGRLVEYEGGGDETRSNPWLAELQQDMFVEVHPRDANNLGVRDGDMVWVEGPEGGKVRVQAMVTERVGVGVAFMPFHFGGLFQGEDLRAKYPDGADPYVLGESANTVTTYGYDSVTQMQETKCTLCRIMPA
;
A
#
# COMPACT_ATOMS: atom_id res chain seq x y z
N LYS A 1 -5.72 -7.86 20.36
CA LYS A 1 -6.11 -8.37 19.03
C LYS A 1 -4.97 -8.05 18.09
N ASP A 2 -4.53 -9.00 17.26
CA ASP A 2 -3.26 -8.88 16.55
C ASP A 2 -3.32 -7.97 15.31
N PHE A 3 -4.50 -7.81 14.72
CA PHE A 3 -4.77 -6.98 13.53
C PHE A 3 -5.95 -6.03 13.81
N PRO A 4 -5.72 -4.88 14.47
CA PRO A 4 -6.80 -4.01 14.95
C PRO A 4 -7.31 -2.98 13.93
N ILE A 5 -6.64 -2.80 12.79
CA ILE A 5 -6.94 -1.75 11.81
C ILE A 5 -7.68 -2.36 10.61
N ILE A 6 -8.67 -1.64 10.09
CA ILE A 6 -9.30 -1.96 8.80
C ILE A 6 -8.50 -1.30 7.69
N LEU A 7 -7.99 -2.08 6.75
CA LEU A 7 -7.34 -1.58 5.55
C LEU A 7 -8.33 -1.57 4.38
N THR A 8 -8.41 -0.42 3.72
CA THR A 8 -9.10 -0.26 2.45
C THR A 8 -8.11 0.17 1.36
N SER A 9 -8.34 -0.26 0.13
CA SER A 9 -7.52 0.16 -1.00
C SER A 9 -8.27 1.12 -1.92
N GLY A 10 -7.55 1.93 -2.70
CA GLY A 10 -8.18 2.80 -3.69
C GLY A 10 -7.23 3.37 -4.74
N ARG A 11 -7.72 4.39 -5.42
CA ARG A 11 -7.06 4.96 -6.60
C ARG A 11 -6.49 6.35 -6.31
N LEU A 12 -5.47 6.69 -7.08
CA LEU A 12 -4.93 8.04 -7.21
C LEU A 12 -5.31 8.59 -8.60
N VAL A 13 -5.34 9.92 -8.74
CA VAL A 13 -5.79 10.56 -9.98
C VAL A 13 -4.74 10.39 -11.09
N GLU A 14 -3.47 10.43 -10.71
CA GLU A 14 -2.29 10.35 -11.55
C GLU A 14 -1.94 8.92 -12.00
N TYR A 15 -2.58 7.89 -11.43
CA TYR A 15 -2.29 6.49 -11.72
C TYR A 15 -3.50 5.73 -12.27
N GLU A 16 -3.20 4.71 -13.09
CA GLU A 16 -4.19 3.89 -13.79
C GLU A 16 -3.85 2.40 -13.69
N GLY A 17 -4.88 1.55 -13.58
CA GLY A 17 -4.70 0.11 -13.39
C GLY A 17 -3.82 -0.25 -12.17
N GLY A 18 -2.90 -1.19 -12.36
CA GLY A 18 -1.84 -1.51 -11.39
C GLY A 18 -0.63 -0.57 -11.44
N GLY A 19 -0.71 0.51 -12.21
CA GLY A 19 0.32 1.55 -12.34
C GLY A 19 1.50 1.21 -13.26
N ASP A 20 1.39 0.18 -14.11
CA ASP A 20 2.50 -0.25 -14.98
C ASP A 20 2.90 0.83 -16.00
N GLU A 21 1.91 1.35 -16.74
CA GLU A 21 2.12 2.42 -17.71
C GLU A 21 2.46 3.76 -17.04
N THR A 22 1.77 4.06 -15.93
CA THR A 22 1.77 5.38 -15.30
C THR A 22 2.97 5.61 -14.39
N ARG A 23 3.54 4.57 -13.74
CA ARG A 23 4.84 4.66 -13.04
C ARG A 23 6.03 4.74 -13.99
N SER A 24 5.83 4.36 -15.25
CA SER A 24 6.83 4.44 -16.32
C SER A 24 6.70 5.74 -17.14
N ASN A 25 5.74 6.61 -16.82
CA ASN A 25 5.60 7.94 -17.40
C ASN A 25 6.20 8.99 -16.44
N PRO A 26 7.25 9.73 -16.84
CA PRO A 26 7.96 10.63 -15.93
C PRO A 26 7.06 11.75 -15.38
N TRP A 27 6.08 12.23 -16.15
CA TRP A 27 5.20 13.33 -15.71
C TRP A 27 4.19 12.89 -14.66
N LEU A 28 3.70 11.66 -14.76
CA LEU A 28 2.74 11.12 -13.79
C LEU A 28 3.47 10.60 -12.54
N ALA A 29 4.59 9.93 -12.74
CA ALA A 29 5.46 9.46 -11.67
C ALA A 29 5.99 10.60 -10.77
N GLU A 30 6.20 11.81 -11.34
CA GLU A 30 6.58 12.99 -10.56
C GLU A 30 5.50 13.42 -9.55
N LEU A 31 4.22 13.23 -9.86
CA LEU A 31 3.10 13.70 -9.02
C LEU A 31 2.97 12.90 -7.71
N GLN A 32 3.39 11.64 -7.71
CA GLN A 32 3.41 10.81 -6.51
C GLN A 32 4.52 9.76 -6.58
N GLN A 33 5.59 10.00 -5.82
CA GLN A 33 6.85 9.25 -5.94
C GLN A 33 6.95 8.04 -5.02
N ASP A 34 6.17 8.04 -3.94
CA ASP A 34 6.25 7.03 -2.89
C ASP A 34 4.92 6.29 -2.74
N MET A 35 5.00 4.98 -2.52
CA MET A 35 3.85 4.26 -2.01
C MET A 35 3.65 4.59 -0.53
N PHE A 36 2.40 4.82 -0.13
CA PHE A 36 2.06 5.21 1.24
C PHE A 36 0.88 4.44 1.83
N VAL A 37 0.73 4.55 3.15
CA VAL A 37 -0.48 4.21 3.89
C VAL A 37 -0.97 5.43 4.64
N GLU A 38 -2.24 5.79 4.44
CA GLU A 38 -2.88 6.84 5.22
C GLU A 38 -3.25 6.32 6.60
N VAL A 39 -2.86 7.04 7.65
CA VAL A 39 -3.10 6.68 9.04
C VAL A 39 -3.66 7.89 9.78
N HIS A 40 -4.73 7.68 10.54
CA HIS A 40 -5.31 8.74 11.35
C HIS A 40 -4.34 9.17 12.47
N PRO A 41 -4.21 10.48 12.82
CA PRO A 41 -3.24 10.96 13.83
C PRO A 41 -3.31 10.25 15.18
N ARG A 42 -4.52 9.92 15.65
CA ARG A 42 -4.72 9.13 16.88
C ARG A 42 -4.06 7.76 16.81
N ASP A 43 -4.20 7.06 15.69
CA ASP A 43 -3.66 5.72 15.53
C ASP A 43 -2.14 5.78 15.34
N ALA A 44 -1.66 6.72 14.52
CA ALA A 44 -0.23 7.00 14.37
C ALA A 44 0.45 7.26 15.73
N ASN A 45 -0.15 8.08 16.59
CA ASN A 45 0.34 8.34 17.94
C ASN A 45 0.38 7.07 18.81
N ASN A 46 -0.66 6.24 18.77
CA ASN A 46 -0.70 4.98 19.52
C ASN A 46 0.35 3.96 19.02
N LEU A 47 0.67 4.01 17.73
CA LEU A 47 1.66 3.15 17.07
C LEU A 47 3.09 3.68 17.17
N GLY A 48 3.28 4.93 17.62
CA GLY A 48 4.60 5.58 17.65
C GLY A 48 5.14 5.94 16.27
N VAL A 49 4.27 6.16 15.29
CA VAL A 49 4.61 6.48 13.89
C VAL A 49 4.41 7.98 13.63
N ARG A 50 5.35 8.60 12.92
CA ARG A 50 5.26 9.99 12.45
C ARG A 50 4.96 10.03 10.96
N ASP A 51 4.52 11.20 10.50
CA ASP A 51 4.36 11.47 9.08
C ASP A 51 5.69 11.31 8.34
N GLY A 52 5.68 10.59 7.23
CA GLY A 52 6.88 10.28 6.46
C GLY A 52 7.71 9.08 6.94
N ASP A 53 7.40 8.49 8.11
CA ASP A 53 8.13 7.30 8.58
C ASP A 53 7.84 6.09 7.68
N MET A 54 8.83 5.24 7.47
CA MET A 54 8.59 3.93 6.85
C MET A 54 7.91 3.01 7.87
N VAL A 55 6.88 2.30 7.41
CA VAL A 55 6.11 1.36 8.23
C VAL A 55 5.90 0.03 7.50
N TRP A 56 5.78 -1.04 8.27
CA TRP A 56 5.23 -2.30 7.79
C TRP A 56 3.71 -2.31 7.98
N VAL A 57 2.99 -2.64 6.91
CA VAL A 57 1.56 -2.97 6.95
C VAL A 57 1.44 -4.46 6.69
N GLU A 58 0.94 -5.22 7.66
CA GLU A 58 0.86 -6.68 7.60
C GLU A 58 -0.58 -7.16 7.73
N GLY A 59 -0.96 -8.07 6.84
CA GLY A 59 -2.27 -8.71 6.82
C GLY A 59 -2.29 -10.01 7.63
N PRO A 60 -3.49 -10.55 7.95
CA PRO A 60 -3.63 -11.74 8.80
C PRO A 60 -3.06 -13.02 8.16
N GLU A 61 -2.89 -13.02 6.84
CA GLU A 61 -2.33 -14.14 6.07
C GLU A 61 -0.79 -14.11 5.99
N GLY A 62 -0.14 -13.16 6.68
CA GLY A 62 1.32 -13.06 6.80
C GLY A 62 2.00 -12.24 5.70
N GLY A 63 1.26 -11.84 4.66
CA GLY A 63 1.73 -10.87 3.68
C GLY A 63 1.92 -9.50 4.31
N LYS A 64 3.07 -8.88 4.04
CA LYS A 64 3.40 -7.55 4.56
C LYS A 64 3.98 -6.66 3.48
N VAL A 65 3.80 -5.35 3.65
CA VAL A 65 4.40 -4.35 2.78
C VAL A 65 5.08 -3.21 3.55
N ARG A 66 6.18 -2.68 3.03
CA ARG A 66 6.95 -1.55 3.55
C ARG A 66 6.62 -0.29 2.74
N VAL A 67 5.93 0.65 3.36
CA VAL A 67 5.43 1.88 2.71
C VAL A 67 5.64 3.09 3.61
N GLN A 68 5.53 4.29 3.05
CA GLN A 68 5.61 5.52 3.83
C GLN A 68 4.29 5.78 4.58
N ALA A 69 4.36 6.18 5.84
CA ALA A 69 3.19 6.64 6.57
C ALA A 69 2.81 8.05 6.11
N MET A 70 1.53 8.23 5.79
CA MET A 70 0.92 9.54 5.56
C MET A 70 -0.09 9.80 6.68
N VAL A 71 0.30 10.61 7.66
CA VAL A 71 -0.55 10.90 8.82
C VAL A 71 -1.57 11.97 8.43
N THR A 72 -2.85 11.62 8.42
CA THR A 72 -3.90 12.49 7.88
C THR A 72 -5.27 12.24 8.53
N GLU A 73 -6.09 13.28 8.66
CA GLU A 73 -7.46 13.19 9.18
C GLU A 73 -8.48 12.73 8.12
N ARG A 74 -8.03 12.43 6.89
CA ARG A 74 -8.91 11.97 5.79
C ARG A 74 -9.47 10.56 6.02
N VAL A 75 -8.74 9.72 6.74
CA VAL A 75 -9.19 8.38 7.15
C VAL A 75 -9.71 8.41 8.58
N GLY A 76 -10.74 7.60 8.87
CA GLY A 76 -11.29 7.50 10.23
C GLY A 76 -10.37 6.73 11.19
N VAL A 77 -10.57 6.93 12.50
CA VAL A 77 -9.88 6.15 13.54
C VAL A 77 -10.13 4.65 13.35
N GLY A 78 -9.07 3.86 13.38
CA GLY A 78 -9.09 2.41 13.16
C GLY A 78 -9.19 2.00 11.69
N VAL A 79 -9.09 2.94 10.75
CA VAL A 79 -9.13 2.70 9.31
C VAL A 79 -7.86 3.26 8.66
N ALA A 80 -7.27 2.49 7.76
CA ALA A 80 -6.14 2.88 6.94
C ALA A 80 -6.49 2.76 5.46
N PHE A 81 -5.90 3.61 4.63
CA PHE A 81 -6.06 3.60 3.17
C PHE A 81 -4.71 3.36 2.49
N MET A 82 -4.69 2.55 1.42
CA MET A 82 -3.52 2.37 0.56
C MET A 82 -3.89 2.44 -0.93
N PRO A 83 -3.11 3.14 -1.76
CA PRO A 83 -3.23 3.03 -3.21
C PRO A 83 -2.69 1.67 -3.69
N PHE A 84 -3.30 1.10 -4.74
CA PHE A 84 -2.90 -0.21 -5.30
C PHE A 84 -2.08 -0.12 -6.61
N HIS A 85 -1.55 1.06 -6.93
CA HIS A 85 -0.89 1.36 -8.20
C HIS A 85 0.62 1.06 -8.25
N PHE A 86 1.18 0.43 -7.21
CA PHE A 86 2.63 0.32 -7.05
C PHE A 86 3.11 -1.14 -7.15
N GLY A 87 4.39 -1.29 -7.50
CA GLY A 87 5.03 -2.59 -7.68
C GLY A 87 6.54 -2.49 -7.88
N GLY A 88 7.21 -3.63 -7.96
CA GLY A 88 8.67 -3.73 -8.13
C GLY A 88 9.47 -3.65 -6.83
N LEU A 89 8.81 -3.48 -5.69
CA LEU A 89 9.28 -3.97 -4.39
C LEU A 89 8.41 -5.15 -3.94
N PHE A 90 8.98 -6.12 -3.22
CA PHE A 90 8.23 -7.23 -2.62
C PHE A 90 8.73 -7.59 -1.22
N GLN A 91 7.87 -7.38 -0.22
CA GLN A 91 8.19 -7.48 1.21
C GLN A 91 9.49 -6.77 1.62
N GLY A 92 9.74 -5.60 1.04
CA GLY A 92 10.93 -4.77 1.25
C GLY A 92 12.13 -5.09 0.37
N GLU A 93 12.05 -6.15 -0.46
CA GLU A 93 13.11 -6.49 -1.41
C GLU A 93 12.94 -5.72 -2.72
N ASP A 94 14.05 -5.19 -3.25
CA ASP A 94 14.10 -4.50 -4.53
C ASP A 94 14.12 -5.50 -5.69
N LEU A 95 13.13 -5.42 -6.59
CA LEU A 95 13.00 -6.30 -7.75
C LEU A 95 13.42 -5.64 -9.07
N ARG A 96 14.12 -4.49 -9.06
CA ARG A 96 14.62 -3.81 -10.27
C ARG A 96 15.36 -4.73 -11.22
N ALA A 97 16.17 -5.64 -10.67
CA ALA A 97 16.94 -6.61 -11.45
C ALA A 97 16.07 -7.62 -12.23
N LYS A 98 14.75 -7.66 -12.00
CA LYS A 98 13.79 -8.51 -12.73
C LYS A 98 13.19 -7.80 -13.94
N TYR A 99 13.33 -6.48 -14.06
CA TYR A 99 12.88 -5.74 -15.22
C TYR A 99 13.81 -5.98 -16.41
N PRO A 100 13.28 -6.17 -17.63
CA PRO A 100 14.08 -6.15 -18.85
C PRO A 100 14.84 -4.83 -19.00
N ASP A 101 15.94 -4.86 -19.74
CA ASP A 101 16.71 -3.66 -20.05
C ASP A 101 15.83 -2.58 -20.69
N GLY A 102 15.83 -1.38 -20.10
CA GLY A 102 15.03 -0.24 -20.55
C GLY A 102 13.57 -0.23 -20.06
N ALA A 103 13.17 -1.18 -19.21
CA ALA A 103 11.81 -1.26 -18.66
C ALA A 103 11.72 -0.97 -17.14
N ASP A 104 12.78 -0.41 -16.54
CA ASP A 104 12.76 0.04 -15.14
C ASP A 104 11.83 1.26 -14.98
N PRO A 105 10.78 1.19 -14.15
CA PRO A 105 9.88 2.32 -13.93
C PRO A 105 10.54 3.42 -13.09
N TYR A 106 10.07 4.65 -13.24
CA TYR A 106 10.58 5.79 -12.45
C TYR A 106 10.24 5.66 -10.96
N VAL A 107 9.05 5.12 -10.67
CA VAL A 107 8.53 4.97 -9.31
C VAL A 107 8.28 3.50 -8.99
N LEU A 108 8.75 3.11 -7.80
CA LEU A 108 8.57 1.77 -7.25
C LEU A 108 7.77 1.83 -5.96
N GLY A 109 7.25 0.66 -5.59
CA GLY A 109 6.57 0.45 -4.33
C GLY A 109 6.07 -0.98 -4.26
N GLU A 110 5.18 -1.25 -3.33
CA GLU A 110 4.64 -2.59 -3.13
C GLU A 110 3.21 -2.69 -3.63
N SER A 111 2.73 -3.90 -3.85
CA SER A 111 1.32 -4.06 -4.17
C SER A 111 0.51 -4.09 -2.88
N ALA A 112 -0.52 -3.24 -2.77
CA ALA A 112 -1.47 -3.34 -1.66
C ALA A 112 -2.12 -4.73 -1.59
N ASN A 113 -2.21 -5.44 -2.73
CA ASN A 113 -2.74 -6.79 -2.80
C ASN A 113 -1.91 -7.82 -2.00
N THR A 114 -0.64 -7.53 -1.71
CA THR A 114 0.18 -8.38 -0.84
C THR A 114 -0.34 -8.44 0.59
N VAL A 115 -1.06 -7.40 1.05
CA VAL A 115 -1.66 -7.33 2.40
C VAL A 115 -3.10 -7.84 2.39
N THR A 116 -3.83 -7.69 1.29
CA THR A 116 -5.25 -8.08 1.21
C THR A 116 -5.44 -9.57 1.37
N THR A 117 -6.57 -9.96 1.95
CA THR A 117 -6.95 -11.36 2.13
C THR A 117 -7.12 -12.10 0.80
N TYR A 118 -6.81 -13.39 0.80
CA TYR A 118 -7.20 -14.34 -0.25
C TYR A 118 -8.69 -14.74 -0.17
N GLY A 119 -9.48 -14.12 0.72
CA GLY A 119 -10.92 -14.34 0.80
C GLY A 119 -11.64 -13.93 -0.49
N TYR A 120 -12.42 -14.86 -1.04
CA TYR A 120 -13.31 -14.62 -2.18
C TYR A 120 -14.76 -14.75 -1.77
N ASP A 121 -15.60 -13.87 -2.32
CA ASP A 121 -17.04 -14.06 -2.25
C ASP A 121 -17.45 -15.27 -3.10
N SER A 122 -18.22 -16.20 -2.52
CA SER A 122 -18.52 -17.49 -3.14
C SER A 122 -19.43 -17.39 -4.37
N VAL A 123 -20.16 -16.27 -4.52
CA VAL A 123 -21.11 -16.06 -5.62
C VAL A 123 -20.42 -15.35 -6.79
N THR A 124 -19.75 -14.25 -6.50
CA THR A 124 -19.10 -13.40 -7.50
C THR A 124 -17.70 -13.87 -7.87
N GLN A 125 -17.08 -14.72 -7.03
CA GLN A 125 -15.69 -15.13 -7.13
C GLN A 125 -14.72 -13.94 -7.16
N MET A 126 -15.12 -12.82 -6.55
CA MET A 126 -14.30 -11.61 -6.43
C MET A 126 -13.56 -11.57 -5.09
N GLN A 127 -12.30 -11.18 -5.14
CA GLN A 127 -11.47 -10.98 -3.96
C GLN A 127 -11.90 -9.72 -3.20
N GLU A 128 -11.86 -9.79 -1.86
CA GLU A 128 -12.07 -8.62 -1.00
C GLU A 128 -10.83 -7.71 -0.96
N THR A 129 -10.97 -6.47 -1.44
CA THR A 129 -9.89 -5.47 -1.53
C THR A 129 -10.23 -4.13 -0.85
N LYS A 130 -11.44 -3.99 -0.30
CA LYS A 130 -11.96 -2.76 0.32
C LYS A 130 -12.08 -2.85 1.83
N CYS A 131 -12.19 -4.04 2.39
CA CYS A 131 -12.32 -4.23 3.83
C CYS A 131 -11.54 -5.47 4.27
N THR A 132 -10.27 -5.27 4.62
CA THR A 132 -9.44 -6.32 5.22
C THR A 132 -8.89 -5.86 6.56
N LEU A 133 -8.40 -6.78 7.39
CA LEU A 133 -7.74 -6.43 8.64
C LEU A 133 -6.24 -6.23 8.38
N CYS A 134 -5.58 -5.36 9.14
CA CYS A 134 -4.13 -5.25 9.14
C CYS A 134 -3.60 -4.83 10.51
N ARG A 135 -2.28 -4.93 10.65
CA ARG A 135 -1.50 -4.25 11.69
C ARG A 135 -0.46 -3.37 11.02
N ILE A 136 -0.25 -2.18 11.59
CA ILE A 136 0.77 -1.24 11.14
C ILE A 136 1.83 -1.17 12.24
N MET A 137 3.11 -1.23 11.87
CA MET A 137 4.23 -1.14 12.80
C MET A 137 5.39 -0.35 12.19
N PRO A 138 6.23 0.34 12.97
CA PRO A 138 7.46 0.97 12.47
C PRO A 138 8.35 -0.03 11.70
N ALA A 139 8.98 0.44 10.62
CA ALA A 139 9.80 -0.40 9.74
C ALA A 139 11.20 -0.73 10.25
#